data_AF-A0A9Q1MKB4-F1
#
_entry.id   AF-A0A9Q1MKB4-F1
#
_cell.length_a   1.000
_cell.length_b   1.000
_cell.length_c   1.000
_cell.angle_alpha   90.00
_cell.angle_beta   90.00
_cell.angle_gamma   90.00
#
_symmetry.space_group_name_H-M   'P 1'
#
loop_
_entity.id
_entity.type
_entity.pdbx_description
1 polymer ?
#
loop_
_entity_poly.entity_id
_entity_poly.type
_entity_poly.pdbx_seq_one_letter_code
_entity_poly.pdbx_strand_id
1 'polypeptide(L)'
;MSGLFRGRKALVSIYSKCNLSGLTSPPPIEVRFSESAGRGVFATRRIGAGELIHTAKPIVSHPSLSSLDKVCYFCFTNLKSSNLLPFCSDQCRQHSKIFYETEKQADWSAFHDYCRTQGLKYPLLVKRLACMIISDAATPETLDVLQPATLSSEMILLMEKEYQLLRSTFKDAGFTDEQIAFLSKQWYINVLARIRINSFRIELALGSYEDILLSAAASVEAEAAVGNAIYMLPSFYNHDCDPNAHILWIESVNAKLKALRDIEAGEELRICYIDASMDHDARHTILFEGFGFHCKCARCMSND
;
A
#
# COMPACT_ATOMS: atom_id res chain seq x y z
N MET A 1 22.32 24.61 0.56
CA MET A 1 22.09 24.32 2.00
C MET A 1 20.64 24.52 2.47
N SER A 2 19.68 24.90 1.61
CA SER A 2 18.26 25.12 1.97
C SER A 2 17.35 23.88 1.86
N GLY A 3 17.82 22.77 1.27
CA GLY A 3 17.05 21.53 1.10
C GLY A 3 17.01 20.62 2.34
N LEU A 4 18.07 20.64 3.18
CA LEU A 4 18.20 19.76 4.36
C LEU A 4 17.17 20.08 5.46
N PHE A 5 16.78 21.35 5.60
CA PHE A 5 15.84 21.80 6.64
C PHE A 5 14.36 21.53 6.28
N ARG A 6 14.01 21.42 4.99
CA ARG A 6 12.65 21.03 4.57
C ARG A 6 12.36 19.55 4.82
N GLY A 7 13.37 18.66 4.69
CA GLY A 7 13.23 17.23 4.96
C GLY A 7 13.02 16.88 6.44
N ARG A 8 13.66 17.61 7.37
CA ARG A 8 13.49 17.39 8.82
C ARG A 8 12.08 17.75 9.32
N LYS A 9 11.46 18.81 8.80
CA LYS A 9 10.07 19.16 9.15
C LYS A 9 9.05 18.15 8.60
N ALA A 10 9.31 17.55 7.44
CA ALA A 10 8.46 16.50 6.88
C ALA A 10 8.49 15.20 7.72
N LEU A 11 9.67 14.79 8.18
CA LEU A 11 9.82 13.56 8.99
C LEU A 11 9.13 13.65 10.36
N VAL A 12 9.22 14.78 11.06
CA VAL A 12 8.50 15.00 12.33
C VAL A 12 6.98 15.07 12.10
N SER A 13 6.54 15.59 10.94
CA SER A 13 5.12 15.65 10.59
C SER A 13 4.51 14.28 10.28
N ILE A 14 5.28 13.31 9.74
CA ILE A 14 4.80 11.95 9.44
C ILE A 14 4.38 11.23 10.73
N TYR A 15 5.13 11.42 11.82
CA TYR A 15 4.77 10.87 13.14
C TYR A 15 3.51 11.53 13.72
N SER A 16 3.29 12.83 13.49
CA SER A 16 2.13 13.54 14.06
C SER A 16 0.80 13.24 13.37
N LYS A 17 0.81 12.80 12.09
CA LYS A 17 -0.41 12.45 11.33
C LYS A 17 -0.76 10.96 11.39
N CYS A 18 0.17 10.10 11.79
CA CYS A 18 -0.13 8.71 12.10
C CYS A 18 -0.82 8.69 13.46
N ASN A 19 -2.14 8.48 13.48
CA ASN A 19 -2.94 8.36 14.69
C ASN A 19 -2.49 7.10 15.47
N LEU A 20 -1.42 7.23 16.27
CA LEU A 20 -0.83 6.20 17.15
C LEU A 20 -1.64 6.08 18.45
N SER A 21 -2.97 6.08 18.34
CA SER A 21 -3.86 5.93 19.49
C SER A 21 -3.72 4.51 20.05
N GLY A 22 -2.90 4.33 21.10
CA GLY A 22 -2.82 3.08 21.88
C GLY A 22 -1.41 2.58 22.22
N LEU A 23 -0.33 3.19 21.73
CA LEU A 23 1.04 2.82 22.10
C LEU A 23 1.57 3.77 23.19
N THR A 24 1.99 3.20 24.33
CA THR A 24 2.55 3.92 25.49
C THR A 24 3.92 4.55 25.22
N SER A 25 4.52 4.26 24.06
CA SER A 25 5.82 4.76 23.60
C SER A 25 5.89 4.69 22.07
N PRO A 26 6.63 5.58 21.39
CA PRO A 26 6.83 5.48 19.94
C PRO A 26 7.41 4.10 19.57
N PRO A 27 7.11 3.58 18.38
CA PRO A 27 7.67 2.30 17.95
C PRO A 27 9.21 2.38 17.94
N PRO A 28 9.92 1.26 18.15
CA PRO A 28 11.37 1.24 18.35
C PRO A 28 12.16 1.43 17.05
N ILE A 29 11.69 2.30 16.17
CA ILE A 29 12.21 2.52 14.82
C ILE A 29 12.26 4.01 14.49
N GLU A 30 13.07 4.35 13.51
CA GLU A 30 13.10 5.67 12.92
C GLU A 30 13.40 5.64 11.43
N VAL A 31 12.93 6.66 10.71
CA VAL A 31 13.18 6.81 9.27
C VAL A 31 14.41 7.69 9.09
N ARG A 32 15.44 7.17 8.42
CA ARG A 32 16.68 7.90 8.10
C ARG A 32 17.00 7.74 6.61
N PHE A 33 18.00 8.47 6.13
CA PHE A 33 18.57 8.22 4.81
C PHE A 33 19.57 7.06 4.88
N SER A 34 19.41 6.08 4.01
CA SER A 34 20.37 5.04 3.67
C SER A 34 21.28 5.56 2.56
N GLU A 35 22.56 5.18 2.60
CA GLU A 35 23.56 5.60 1.60
C GLU A 35 23.27 5.04 0.20
N SER A 36 22.58 3.91 0.11
CA SER A 36 22.37 3.17 -1.14
C SER A 36 20.92 3.09 -1.61
N ALA A 37 19.95 3.35 -0.73
CA ALA A 37 18.52 3.08 -1.00
C ALA A 37 17.59 4.27 -0.70
N GLY A 38 18.13 5.48 -0.53
CA GLY A 38 17.30 6.66 -0.26
C GLY A 38 16.82 6.67 1.19
N ARG A 39 15.53 6.50 1.46
CA ARG A 39 15.03 6.41 2.85
C ARG A 39 14.96 4.96 3.29
N GLY A 40 15.20 4.71 4.56
CA GLY A 40 15.08 3.39 5.17
C GLY A 40 14.56 3.50 6.61
N VAL A 41 14.14 2.37 7.16
CA VAL A 41 13.67 2.27 8.54
C VAL A 41 14.75 1.57 9.36
N PHE A 42 15.14 2.15 10.49
CA PHE A 42 16.26 1.68 11.31
C PHE A 42 15.81 1.46 12.74
N ALA A 43 16.37 0.44 13.39
CA ALA A 43 16.06 0.12 14.77
C ALA A 43 16.68 1.17 15.72
N THR A 44 15.92 1.66 16.69
CA THR A 44 16.39 2.60 17.72
C THR A 44 16.94 1.91 18.96
N ARG A 45 16.63 0.62 19.11
CA ARG A 45 17.11 -0.30 20.14
C ARG A 45 17.17 -1.71 19.57
N ARG A 46 17.71 -2.65 20.34
CA ARG A 46 17.58 -4.08 20.04
C ARG A 46 16.10 -4.49 20.01
N ILE A 47 15.71 -5.27 19.00
CA ILE A 47 14.37 -5.83 18.82
C ILE A 47 14.52 -7.35 18.76
N GLY A 48 13.73 -8.07 19.57
CA GLY A 48 13.82 -9.53 19.64
C GLY A 48 13.11 -10.23 18.48
N ALA A 49 13.54 -11.44 18.14
CA ALA A 49 12.85 -12.29 17.17
C ALA A 49 11.36 -12.49 17.54
N GLY A 50 10.47 -12.34 16.56
CA GLY A 50 9.01 -12.44 16.74
C GLY A 50 8.34 -11.22 17.37
N GLU A 51 9.11 -10.24 17.84
CA GLU A 51 8.58 -9.01 18.46
C GLU A 51 7.72 -8.21 17.46
N LEU A 52 6.57 -7.72 17.93
CA LEU A 52 5.75 -6.76 17.17
C LEU A 52 6.43 -5.39 17.20
N ILE A 53 6.96 -4.97 16.05
CA ILE A 53 7.65 -3.69 15.90
C ILE A 53 6.63 -2.55 15.93
N HIS A 54 5.63 -2.61 15.05
CA HIS A 54 4.51 -1.67 15.01
C HIS A 54 3.32 -2.20 14.20
N THR A 55 2.21 -1.46 14.24
CA THR A 55 1.07 -1.64 13.34
C THR A 55 0.91 -0.43 12.41
N ALA A 56 0.25 -0.60 11.27
CA ALA A 56 -0.08 0.52 10.38
C ALA A 56 -1.48 0.36 9.77
N LYS A 57 -2.25 1.46 9.79
CA LYS A 57 -3.50 1.58 9.03
C LYS A 57 -3.19 2.07 7.62
N PRO A 58 -3.93 1.62 6.59
CA PRO A 58 -3.72 2.10 5.24
C PRO A 58 -4.11 3.59 5.12
N ILE A 59 -3.38 4.31 4.28
CA ILE A 59 -3.79 5.65 3.81
C ILE A 59 -4.95 5.50 2.84
N VAL A 60 -4.83 4.55 1.91
CA VAL A 60 -5.86 4.20 0.94
C VAL A 60 -5.82 2.69 0.70
N SER A 61 -6.97 2.06 0.66
CA SER A 61 -7.12 0.63 0.40
C SER A 61 -8.37 0.36 -0.42
N HIS A 62 -8.33 -0.58 -1.35
CA HIS A 62 -9.49 -0.97 -2.16
C HIS A 62 -9.54 -2.50 -2.33
N PRO A 63 -10.68 -3.17 -2.04
CA PRO A 63 -10.81 -4.61 -2.26
C PRO A 63 -10.66 -4.96 -3.73
N SER A 64 -10.17 -6.15 -4.06
CA SER A 64 -10.19 -6.61 -5.45
C SER A 64 -11.64 -6.66 -5.95
N LEU A 65 -11.85 -6.42 -7.26
CA LEU A 65 -13.21 -6.44 -7.84
C LEU A 65 -13.92 -7.78 -7.60
N SER A 66 -13.16 -8.88 -7.51
CA SER A 66 -13.63 -10.23 -7.22
C SER A 66 -13.93 -10.51 -5.73
N SER A 67 -13.66 -9.54 -4.85
CA SER A 67 -13.86 -9.66 -3.39
C SER A 67 -14.82 -8.61 -2.82
N LEU A 68 -15.44 -7.79 -3.67
CA LEU A 68 -16.32 -6.68 -3.24
C LEU A 68 -17.49 -7.13 -2.37
N ASP A 69 -17.99 -8.33 -2.59
CA ASP A 69 -19.09 -9.00 -1.89
C ASP A 69 -18.59 -9.98 -0.80
N LYS A 70 -17.30 -10.33 -0.81
CA LYS A 70 -16.70 -11.30 0.12
C LYS A 70 -16.11 -10.65 1.37
N VAL A 71 -15.69 -9.39 1.26
CA VAL A 71 -14.99 -8.70 2.34
C VAL A 71 -15.60 -7.35 2.68
N CYS A 72 -15.41 -6.91 3.92
CA CYS A 72 -15.81 -5.57 4.34
C CYS A 72 -15.09 -4.53 3.49
N TYR A 73 -15.85 -3.63 2.87
CA TYR A 73 -15.36 -2.65 1.90
C TYR A 73 -14.36 -1.63 2.50
N PHE A 74 -14.39 -1.49 3.83
CA PHE A 74 -13.46 -0.67 4.62
C PHE A 74 -12.24 -1.46 5.13
N CYS A 75 -12.42 -2.48 5.97
CA CYS A 75 -11.33 -3.15 6.69
C CYS A 75 -10.89 -4.50 6.08
N PHE A 76 -11.54 -4.97 5.02
CA PHE A 76 -11.31 -6.24 4.32
C PHE A 76 -11.61 -7.51 5.14
N THR A 77 -12.12 -7.40 6.37
CA THR A 77 -12.56 -8.59 7.12
C THR A 77 -13.62 -9.36 6.35
N ASN A 78 -13.48 -10.69 6.26
CA ASN A 78 -14.42 -11.56 5.57
C ASN A 78 -15.85 -11.34 6.09
N LEU A 79 -16.79 -11.17 5.16
CA LEU A 79 -18.20 -11.06 5.46
C LEU A 79 -18.78 -12.47 5.57
N LYS A 80 -19.63 -12.68 6.57
CA LYS A 80 -20.41 -13.91 6.67
C LYS A 80 -21.46 -13.91 5.54
N SER A 81 -21.72 -15.06 4.94
CA SER A 81 -22.52 -15.28 3.73
C SER A 81 -23.96 -14.71 3.76
N SER A 82 -24.44 -14.23 4.91
CA SER A 82 -25.77 -13.66 5.12
C SER A 82 -25.83 -12.13 5.08
N ASN A 83 -24.70 -11.43 4.98
CA ASN A 83 -24.69 -9.96 5.05
C ASN A 83 -24.90 -9.33 3.67
N LEU A 84 -26.10 -8.76 3.45
CA LEU A 84 -26.41 -7.90 2.30
C LEU A 84 -25.69 -6.53 2.33
N LEU A 85 -24.98 -6.24 3.42
CA LEU A 85 -24.32 -4.96 3.65
C LEU A 85 -22.81 -5.06 3.39
N PRO A 86 -22.18 -4.05 2.77
CA PRO A 86 -20.76 -4.08 2.39
C PRO A 86 -19.82 -3.86 3.58
N PHE A 87 -20.31 -3.84 4.82
CA PHE A 87 -19.53 -3.54 6.02
C PHE A 87 -19.77 -4.60 7.11
N CYS A 88 -18.69 -4.98 7.80
CA CYS A 88 -18.76 -5.95 8.90
C CYS A 88 -19.29 -5.36 10.22
N SER A 89 -19.37 -4.04 10.35
CA SER A 89 -19.84 -3.34 11.55
C SER A 89 -20.28 -1.91 11.24
N ASP A 90 -21.07 -1.32 12.14
CA ASP A 90 -21.43 0.11 12.07
C ASP A 90 -20.22 1.04 12.16
N GLN A 91 -19.18 0.63 12.90
CA GLN A 91 -17.92 1.38 12.96
C GLN A 91 -17.25 1.45 11.59
N CYS A 92 -17.15 0.31 10.88
CA CYS A 92 -16.60 0.28 9.52
C CYS A 92 -17.45 1.09 8.53
N ARG A 93 -18.78 1.04 8.65
CA ARG A 93 -19.70 1.87 7.86
C ARG A 93 -19.49 3.36 8.14
N GLN A 94 -19.34 3.76 9.40
CA GLN A 94 -19.17 5.16 9.76
C GLN A 94 -17.81 5.70 9.31
N HIS A 95 -16.74 4.92 9.47
CA HIS A 95 -15.40 5.31 9.01
C HIS A 95 -15.28 5.35 7.48
N SER A 96 -16.05 4.55 6.74
CA SER A 96 -16.00 4.56 5.27
C SER A 96 -16.70 5.75 4.62
N LYS A 97 -17.57 6.47 5.35
CA LYS A 97 -18.31 7.63 4.81
C LYS A 97 -17.39 8.68 4.16
N ILE A 98 -16.15 8.78 4.63
CA ILE A 98 -15.10 9.65 4.12
C ILE A 98 -14.65 9.36 2.66
N PHE A 99 -15.22 8.34 2.03
CA PHE A 99 -15.04 8.08 0.59
C PHE A 99 -16.28 7.43 -0.02
N TYR A 100 -16.99 6.61 0.75
CA TYR A 100 -18.00 5.71 0.24
C TYR A 100 -19.25 6.44 -0.28
N GLU A 101 -19.67 7.51 0.40
CA GLU A 101 -20.82 8.30 -0.06
C GLU A 101 -20.51 9.08 -1.34
N THR A 102 -19.26 9.51 -1.54
CA THR A 102 -18.79 10.08 -2.81
C THR A 102 -18.73 9.00 -3.89
N GLU A 103 -18.18 7.82 -3.58
CA GLU A 103 -18.14 6.69 -4.52
C GLU A 103 -19.55 6.31 -5.00
N LYS A 104 -20.58 6.35 -4.15
CA LYS A 104 -21.95 5.98 -4.57
C LYS A 104 -22.64 6.95 -5.53
N GLN A 105 -22.14 8.16 -5.68
CA GLN A 105 -22.77 9.17 -6.54
C GLN A 105 -22.53 8.91 -8.02
N ALA A 106 -21.55 8.06 -8.37
CA ALA A 106 -21.19 7.77 -9.75
C ALA A 106 -21.44 6.30 -10.12
N ASP A 107 -21.77 6.07 -11.39
CA ASP A 107 -21.79 4.72 -11.97
C ASP A 107 -20.37 4.34 -12.40
N TRP A 108 -19.81 3.33 -11.73
CA TRP A 108 -18.45 2.86 -11.98
C TRP A 108 -18.36 1.69 -12.97
N SER A 109 -19.47 1.26 -13.57
CA SER A 109 -19.51 0.03 -14.38
C SER A 109 -18.48 0.04 -15.50
N ALA A 110 -18.44 1.11 -16.31
CA ALA A 110 -17.46 1.25 -17.39
C ALA A 110 -16.01 1.28 -16.88
N PHE A 111 -15.75 1.96 -15.76
CA PHE A 111 -14.42 2.02 -15.14
C PHE A 111 -13.98 0.64 -14.61
N HIS A 112 -14.87 -0.08 -13.93
CA HIS A 112 -14.59 -1.43 -13.42
C HIS A 112 -14.40 -2.43 -14.55
N ASP A 113 -15.20 -2.36 -15.61
CA ASP A 113 -15.08 -3.22 -16.78
C ASP A 113 -13.76 -3.00 -17.51
N TYR A 114 -13.34 -1.74 -17.66
CA TYR A 114 -12.03 -1.40 -18.19
C TYR A 114 -10.90 -1.98 -17.33
N CYS A 115 -10.93 -1.74 -16.02
CA CYS A 115 -9.93 -2.29 -15.10
C CYS A 115 -9.89 -3.82 -15.13
N ARG A 116 -11.05 -4.48 -15.16
CA ARG A 116 -11.14 -5.95 -15.22
C ARG A 116 -10.53 -6.50 -16.51
N THR A 117 -10.92 -5.91 -17.64
CA THR A 117 -10.46 -6.34 -18.98
C THR A 117 -8.96 -6.15 -19.16
N GLN A 118 -8.40 -5.09 -18.59
CA GLN A 118 -6.97 -4.76 -18.66
C GLN A 118 -6.14 -5.37 -17.51
N GLY A 119 -6.76 -6.08 -16.57
CA GLY A 119 -6.07 -6.63 -15.39
C GLY A 119 -5.50 -5.56 -14.45
N LEU A 120 -6.09 -4.36 -14.42
CA LEU A 120 -5.60 -3.21 -13.66
C LEU A 120 -6.20 -3.16 -12.26
N LYS A 121 -5.32 -3.11 -11.25
CA LYS A 121 -5.69 -3.04 -9.83
C LYS A 121 -5.46 -1.67 -9.18
N TYR A 122 -4.44 -0.94 -9.63
CA TYR A 122 -4.06 0.36 -9.06
C TYR A 122 -4.99 1.53 -9.37
N PRO A 123 -5.67 1.60 -10.53
CA PRO A 123 -6.66 2.66 -10.78
C PRO A 123 -7.81 2.68 -9.75
N LEU A 124 -8.13 1.54 -9.14
CA LEU A 124 -9.14 1.45 -8.08
C LEU A 124 -8.72 2.17 -6.79
N LEU A 125 -7.42 2.16 -6.46
CA LEU A 125 -6.85 2.94 -5.36
C LEU A 125 -6.87 4.43 -5.68
N VAL A 126 -6.55 4.82 -6.92
CA VAL A 126 -6.63 6.23 -7.36
C VAL A 126 -8.06 6.75 -7.28
N LYS A 127 -9.02 5.95 -7.78
CA LYS A 127 -10.46 6.24 -7.68
C LYS A 127 -10.87 6.53 -6.24
N ARG A 128 -10.47 5.67 -5.30
CA ARG A 128 -10.77 5.86 -3.88
C ARG A 128 -10.12 7.10 -3.31
N LEU A 129 -8.85 7.34 -3.61
CA LEU A 129 -8.15 8.54 -3.17
C LEU A 129 -8.81 9.82 -3.70
N ALA A 130 -9.25 9.83 -4.96
CA ALA A 130 -10.01 10.94 -5.52
C ALA A 130 -11.32 11.19 -4.75
N CYS A 131 -12.05 10.14 -4.39
CA CYS A 131 -13.26 10.25 -3.56
C CYS A 131 -12.97 10.79 -2.15
N MET A 132 -11.84 10.40 -1.56
CA MET A 132 -11.36 10.94 -0.28
C MET A 132 -11.01 12.43 -0.37
N ILE A 133 -10.40 12.86 -1.48
CA ILE A 133 -10.06 14.28 -1.69
C ILE A 133 -11.32 15.12 -1.89
N ILE A 134 -12.27 14.65 -2.69
CA ILE A 134 -13.55 15.33 -2.94
C ILE A 134 -14.36 15.52 -1.65
N SER A 135 -14.17 14.65 -0.66
CA SER A 135 -14.84 14.72 0.65
C SER A 135 -13.96 15.27 1.77
N ASP A 136 -12.87 15.96 1.42
CA ASP A 136 -11.91 16.61 2.33
C ASP A 136 -11.23 15.68 3.34
N ALA A 137 -11.27 14.36 3.11
CA ALA A 137 -10.65 13.35 3.96
C ALA A 137 -9.15 13.15 3.64
N ALA A 138 -8.69 13.64 2.49
CA ALA A 138 -7.31 13.62 2.03
C ALA A 138 -7.00 14.87 1.21
N THR A 139 -5.72 15.16 0.98
CA THR A 139 -5.29 16.23 0.07
C THR A 139 -4.66 15.67 -1.20
N PRO A 140 -4.58 16.43 -2.30
CA PRO A 140 -3.92 15.98 -3.53
C PRO A 140 -2.47 15.53 -3.35
N GLU A 141 -1.77 16.06 -2.34
CA GLU A 141 -0.37 15.80 -2.01
C GLU A 141 -0.18 14.63 -1.02
N THR A 142 -1.27 13.92 -0.66
CA THR A 142 -1.25 12.88 0.38
C THR A 142 -0.15 11.83 0.18
N LEU A 143 0.16 11.50 -1.07
CA LEU A 143 1.17 10.51 -1.43
C LEU A 143 2.50 11.11 -1.88
N ASP A 144 2.67 12.44 -1.89
CA ASP A 144 3.84 13.10 -2.51
C ASP A 144 5.17 12.68 -1.89
N VAL A 145 5.13 12.31 -0.62
CA VAL A 145 6.28 11.80 0.12
C VAL A 145 6.73 10.42 -0.36
N LEU A 146 5.88 9.63 -1.02
CA LEU A 146 6.22 8.29 -1.50
C LEU A 146 7.04 8.36 -2.80
N GLN A 147 7.92 7.38 -2.98
CA GLN A 147 8.75 7.28 -4.18
C GLN A 147 7.86 6.99 -5.40
N PRO A 148 7.96 7.74 -6.51
CA PRO A 148 7.30 7.40 -7.75
C PRO A 148 8.10 6.37 -8.54
N ALA A 149 7.40 5.49 -9.26
CA ALA A 149 7.98 4.63 -10.28
C ALA A 149 8.52 5.44 -11.47
N THR A 150 9.56 4.92 -12.11
CA THR A 150 9.95 5.35 -13.46
C THR A 150 8.90 4.84 -14.45
N LEU A 151 8.37 5.72 -15.29
CA LEU A 151 7.32 5.37 -16.25
C LEU A 151 7.86 5.36 -17.68
N SER A 152 7.50 4.34 -18.45
CA SER A 152 7.70 4.33 -19.91
C SER A 152 6.62 5.15 -20.63
N SER A 153 6.87 5.54 -21.87
CA SER A 153 5.88 6.24 -22.70
C SER A 153 4.59 5.44 -22.90
N GLU A 154 4.71 4.11 -23.01
CA GLU A 154 3.56 3.20 -23.14
C GLU A 154 2.71 3.18 -21.86
N MET A 155 3.36 3.11 -20.68
CA MET A 155 2.67 3.22 -19.40
C MET A 155 1.92 4.54 -19.30
N ILE A 156 2.55 5.65 -19.68
CA ILE A 156 1.91 6.98 -19.64
C ILE A 156 0.66 6.98 -20.52
N LEU A 157 0.73 6.47 -21.75
CA LEU A 157 -0.42 6.42 -22.67
C LEU A 157 -1.60 5.62 -22.08
N LEU A 158 -1.32 4.50 -21.41
CA LEU A 158 -2.35 3.73 -20.71
C LEU A 158 -2.99 4.54 -19.58
N MET A 159 -2.16 5.20 -18.75
CA MET A 159 -2.63 6.06 -17.67
C MET A 159 -3.48 7.24 -18.16
N GLU A 160 -3.20 7.79 -19.34
CA GLU A 160 -4.03 8.83 -19.93
C GLU A 160 -5.45 8.34 -20.21
N LYS A 161 -5.61 7.12 -20.73
CA LYS A 161 -6.93 6.51 -20.96
C LYS A 161 -7.67 6.28 -19.64
N GLU A 162 -6.99 5.74 -18.64
CA GLU A 162 -7.56 5.54 -17.30
C GLU A 162 -8.01 6.86 -16.67
N TYR A 163 -7.19 7.91 -16.78
CA TYR A 163 -7.51 9.26 -16.32
C TYR A 163 -8.78 9.80 -16.98
N GLN A 164 -8.89 9.70 -18.31
CA GLN A 164 -10.06 10.20 -19.03
C GLN A 164 -11.33 9.50 -18.54
N LEU A 165 -11.29 8.19 -18.38
CA LEU A 165 -12.43 7.41 -17.89
C LEU A 165 -12.81 7.76 -16.45
N LEU A 166 -11.82 7.94 -15.56
CA LEU A 166 -12.06 8.38 -14.19
C LEU A 166 -12.71 9.77 -14.14
N ARG A 167 -12.15 10.72 -14.91
CA ARG A 167 -12.65 12.11 -14.92
C ARG A 167 -14.04 12.20 -15.54
N SER A 168 -14.31 11.49 -16.65
CA SER A 168 -15.64 11.47 -17.27
C SER A 168 -16.68 10.85 -16.33
N THR A 169 -16.33 9.78 -15.62
CA THR A 169 -17.24 9.14 -14.64
C THR A 169 -17.70 10.12 -13.55
N PHE A 170 -16.79 10.95 -13.03
CA PHE A 170 -17.19 12.02 -12.09
C PHE A 170 -18.03 13.11 -12.76
N LYS A 171 -17.73 13.47 -14.01
CA LYS A 171 -18.52 14.47 -14.74
C LYS A 171 -19.95 14.02 -15.00
N ASP A 172 -20.12 12.77 -15.43
CA ASP A 172 -21.43 12.17 -15.71
C ASP A 172 -22.28 12.05 -14.43
N ALA A 173 -21.61 11.91 -13.28
CA ALA A 173 -22.23 11.94 -11.94
C ALA A 173 -22.56 13.36 -11.42
N GLY A 174 -22.27 14.41 -12.19
CA GLY A 174 -22.63 15.79 -11.86
C GLY A 174 -21.62 16.55 -10.99
N PHE A 175 -20.41 16.03 -10.78
CA PHE A 175 -19.37 16.78 -10.06
C PHE A 175 -18.87 17.97 -10.89
N THR A 176 -18.80 19.15 -10.26
CA THR A 176 -18.40 20.39 -10.94
C THR A 176 -16.89 20.41 -11.24
N ASP A 177 -16.44 21.28 -12.15
CA ASP A 177 -14.99 21.41 -12.44
C ASP A 177 -14.19 21.84 -11.22
N GLU A 178 -14.77 22.63 -10.32
CA GLU A 178 -14.15 23.05 -9.07
C GLU A 178 -13.92 21.87 -8.12
N GLN A 179 -14.92 21.00 -7.95
CA GLN A 179 -14.82 19.83 -7.06
C GLN A 179 -13.74 18.85 -7.53
N ILE A 180 -13.54 18.73 -8.84
CA ILE A 180 -12.53 17.83 -9.43
C ILE A 180 -11.36 18.58 -10.07
N ALA A 181 -11.10 19.82 -9.65
CA ALA A 181 -10.03 20.64 -10.21
C ALA A 181 -8.65 20.01 -9.99
N PHE A 182 -8.45 19.33 -8.85
CA PHE A 182 -7.21 18.61 -8.54
C PHE A 182 -6.94 17.42 -9.48
N LEU A 183 -8.00 16.80 -10.02
CA LEU A 183 -7.94 15.61 -10.87
C LEU A 183 -7.49 16.00 -12.28
N SER A 184 -6.24 16.44 -12.40
CA SER A 184 -5.57 16.66 -13.67
C SER A 184 -4.90 15.38 -14.17
N LYS A 185 -4.60 15.33 -15.46
CA LYS A 185 -3.81 14.25 -16.07
C LYS A 185 -2.48 14.03 -15.34
N GLN A 186 -1.79 15.12 -15.01
CA GLN A 186 -0.50 15.07 -14.32
C GLN A 186 -0.65 14.53 -12.90
N TRP A 187 -1.70 14.95 -12.18
CA TRP A 187 -2.00 14.41 -10.85
C TRP A 187 -2.24 12.91 -10.90
N TYR A 188 -3.06 12.44 -11.84
CA TYR A 188 -3.37 11.01 -12.00
C TYR A 188 -2.09 10.18 -12.24
N ILE A 189 -1.27 10.60 -13.20
CA ILE A 189 0.01 9.94 -13.53
C ILE A 189 0.94 9.91 -12.30
N ASN A 190 1.09 11.05 -11.61
CA ASN A 190 1.96 11.17 -10.45
C ASN A 190 1.52 10.28 -9.28
N VAL A 191 0.22 10.17 -9.04
CA VAL A 191 -0.37 9.32 -8.00
C VAL A 191 -0.19 7.86 -8.36
N LEU A 192 -0.54 7.47 -9.59
CA LEU A 192 -0.44 6.07 -10.01
C LEU A 192 1.02 5.59 -10.02
N ALA A 193 1.97 6.44 -10.44
CA ALA A 193 3.40 6.14 -10.36
C ALA A 193 3.84 5.77 -8.94
N ARG A 194 3.32 6.45 -7.92
CA ARG A 194 3.61 6.16 -6.51
C ARG A 194 2.92 4.90 -6.04
N ILE A 195 1.64 4.73 -6.37
CA ILE A 195 0.89 3.53 -6.01
C ILE A 195 1.58 2.27 -6.55
N ARG A 196 2.12 2.30 -7.78
CA ARG A 196 2.74 1.14 -8.42
C ARG A 196 3.84 0.46 -7.62
N ILE A 197 4.69 1.22 -6.94
CA ILE A 197 5.86 0.69 -6.20
C ILE A 197 5.71 0.78 -4.68
N ASN A 198 4.60 1.32 -4.19
CA ASN A 198 4.31 1.42 -2.75
C ASN A 198 3.08 0.60 -2.33
N SER A 199 2.40 -0.03 -3.30
CA SER A 199 1.22 -0.87 -3.08
C SER A 199 1.57 -2.22 -2.48
N PHE A 200 0.87 -2.58 -1.42
CA PHE A 200 0.89 -3.91 -0.83
C PHE A 200 -0.31 -4.72 -1.31
N ARG A 201 -0.05 -5.94 -1.77
CA ARG A 201 -1.08 -6.95 -2.05
C ARG A 201 -1.53 -7.54 -0.72
N ILE A 202 -2.84 -7.48 -0.45
CA ILE A 202 -3.40 -7.87 0.85
C ILE A 202 -3.89 -9.31 0.76
N GLU A 203 -3.24 -10.18 1.53
CA GLU A 203 -3.61 -11.58 1.71
C GLU A 203 -3.89 -11.78 3.19
N LEU A 204 -5.11 -12.22 3.51
CA LEU A 204 -5.53 -12.40 4.90
C LEU A 204 -5.16 -13.80 5.34
N ALA A 205 -4.39 -13.91 6.42
CA ALA A 205 -4.23 -15.18 7.10
C ALA A 205 -5.57 -15.58 7.74
N LEU A 206 -6.13 -16.72 7.31
CA LEU A 206 -7.25 -17.37 7.98
C LEU A 206 -6.68 -18.23 9.12
N GLY A 207 -6.82 -17.80 10.38
CA GLY A 207 -6.48 -18.64 11.53
C GLY A 207 -5.36 -18.13 12.44
N SER A 208 -4.86 -19.01 13.29
CA SER A 208 -3.94 -18.71 14.39
C SER A 208 -2.50 -18.50 13.91
N TYR A 209 -1.62 -17.99 14.78
CA TYR A 209 -0.24 -17.64 14.43
C TYR A 209 0.61 -18.82 13.90
N GLU A 210 0.30 -20.05 14.30
CA GLU A 210 1.00 -21.27 13.85
C GLU A 210 0.68 -21.62 12.39
N ASP A 211 -0.51 -21.27 11.90
CA ASP A 211 -0.93 -21.49 10.51
C ASP A 211 -0.18 -20.56 9.52
N ILE A 212 0.33 -19.43 10.02
CA ILE A 212 1.04 -18.40 9.22
C ILE A 212 2.46 -18.85 8.82
N LEU A 213 3.15 -19.59 9.70
CA LEU A 213 4.47 -20.17 9.38
C LEU A 213 4.38 -21.24 8.28
N LEU A 214 3.24 -21.95 8.22
CA LEU A 214 2.95 -22.91 7.15
C LEU A 214 2.55 -22.20 5.84
N SER A 215 1.86 -21.05 5.92
CA SER A 215 1.48 -20.24 4.75
C SER A 215 2.68 -19.63 4.02
N ALA A 216 3.76 -19.26 4.72
CA ALA A 216 4.99 -18.80 4.06
C ALA A 216 5.64 -19.88 3.16
N ALA A 217 5.30 -21.16 3.38
CA ALA A 217 5.76 -22.29 2.57
C ALA A 217 4.76 -22.73 1.49
N ALA A 218 3.52 -22.23 1.50
CA ALA A 218 2.44 -22.67 0.61
C ALA A 218 2.02 -21.57 -0.38
N SER A 219 2.91 -21.21 -1.30
CA SER A 219 2.65 -20.28 -2.42
C SER A 219 1.77 -20.86 -3.53
N VAL A 220 0.85 -21.79 -3.24
CA VAL A 220 0.08 -22.50 -4.28
C VAL A 220 -1.40 -22.58 -3.91
N GLU A 221 -2.11 -21.47 -4.03
CA GLU A 221 -3.51 -21.47 -4.46
C GLU A 221 -3.90 -20.06 -4.97
N ALA A 222 -4.29 -20.00 -6.24
CA ALA A 222 -4.51 -18.77 -7.00
C ALA A 222 -5.84 -18.04 -6.66
N GLU A 223 -6.21 -17.95 -5.38
CA GLU A 223 -7.37 -17.16 -4.89
C GLU A 223 -7.06 -16.22 -3.69
N ALA A 224 -5.78 -15.94 -3.39
CA ALA A 224 -5.39 -15.45 -2.05
C ALA A 224 -5.51 -13.93 -1.74
N ALA A 225 -5.58 -13.03 -2.74
CA ALA A 225 -5.56 -11.58 -2.48
C ALA A 225 -6.94 -10.92 -2.47
N VAL A 226 -7.31 -10.38 -1.30
CA VAL A 226 -8.59 -9.71 -1.07
C VAL A 226 -8.59 -8.24 -1.53
N GLY A 227 -7.42 -7.66 -1.79
CA GLY A 227 -7.31 -6.27 -2.23
C GLY A 227 -5.89 -5.72 -2.24
N ASN A 228 -5.77 -4.40 -2.39
CA ASN A 228 -4.50 -3.69 -2.32
C ASN A 228 -4.60 -2.50 -1.36
N ALA A 229 -3.47 -2.09 -0.79
CA ALA A 229 -3.41 -0.91 0.07
C ALA A 229 -2.06 -0.21 0.05
N ILE A 230 -2.07 1.07 0.40
CA ILE A 230 -0.89 1.92 0.60
C ILE A 230 -0.79 2.28 2.07
N TYR A 231 0.41 2.18 2.66
CA TYR A 231 0.68 2.55 4.05
C TYR A 231 1.85 3.50 4.11
N MET A 232 1.76 4.56 4.93
CA MET A 232 2.82 5.58 4.96
C MET A 232 4.18 5.01 5.40
N LEU A 233 4.21 4.39 6.58
CA LEU A 233 5.45 3.92 7.20
C LEU A 233 5.98 2.62 6.57
N PRO A 234 5.16 1.58 6.33
CA PRO A 234 5.60 0.38 5.61
C PRO A 234 6.22 0.65 4.24
N SER A 235 5.78 1.69 3.52
CA SER A 235 6.38 2.08 2.23
C SER A 235 7.81 2.64 2.32
N PHE A 236 8.38 2.82 3.52
CA PHE A 236 9.79 3.20 3.70
C PHE A 236 10.71 2.02 4.02
N TYR A 237 10.18 0.81 4.19
CA TYR A 237 11.01 -0.38 4.42
C TYR A 237 11.63 -0.81 3.11
N ASN A 238 12.96 -0.87 3.05
CA ASN A 238 13.69 -1.32 1.88
C ASN A 238 13.61 -2.84 1.71
N HIS A 239 13.95 -3.28 0.50
CA HIS A 239 13.95 -4.68 0.12
C HIS A 239 15.19 -5.44 0.63
N ASP A 240 14.98 -6.68 1.05
CA ASP A 240 16.01 -7.71 1.10
C ASP A 240 15.40 -9.08 0.68
N CYS A 241 16.17 -9.92 -0.02
CA CYS A 241 15.73 -11.29 -0.36
C CYS A 241 15.84 -12.24 0.85
N ASP A 242 16.57 -11.84 1.89
CA ASP A 242 16.62 -12.49 3.21
C ASP A 242 16.28 -11.44 4.29
N PRO A 243 14.99 -11.07 4.42
CA PRO A 243 14.60 -9.94 5.25
C PRO A 243 14.72 -10.23 6.75
N ASN A 244 14.90 -9.18 7.54
CA ASN A 244 14.88 -9.28 9.01
C ASN A 244 13.52 -8.89 9.61
N ALA A 245 12.58 -8.38 8.81
CA ALA A 245 11.21 -8.08 9.21
C ALA A 245 10.20 -8.57 8.17
N HIS A 246 8.97 -8.84 8.62
CA HIS A 246 7.88 -9.22 7.74
C HIS A 246 6.59 -8.49 8.10
N ILE A 247 5.74 -8.26 7.09
CA ILE A 247 4.45 -7.60 7.20
C ILE A 247 3.33 -8.62 7.08
N LEU A 248 2.37 -8.57 7.98
CA LEU A 248 1.26 -9.51 8.06
C LEU A 248 -0.08 -8.78 8.15
N TRP A 249 -1.11 -9.36 7.52
CA TRP A 249 -2.50 -8.93 7.62
C TRP A 249 -3.32 -10.04 8.27
N ILE A 250 -3.67 -9.82 9.53
CA ILE A 250 -4.46 -10.78 10.30
C ILE A 250 -5.89 -10.23 10.35
N GLU A 251 -6.81 -10.94 9.70
CA GLU A 251 -8.26 -10.68 9.68
C GLU A 251 -8.71 -9.32 9.10
N SER A 252 -7.79 -8.42 8.77
CA SER A 252 -8.09 -7.09 8.24
C SER A 252 -6.91 -6.49 7.46
N VAL A 253 -7.18 -5.41 6.73
CA VAL A 253 -6.21 -4.57 6.02
C VAL A 253 -5.28 -3.77 6.96
N ASN A 254 -5.30 -3.99 8.26
CA ASN A 254 -4.33 -3.35 9.16
C ASN A 254 -3.04 -4.18 9.17
N ALA A 255 -1.93 -3.55 8.79
CA ALA A 255 -0.64 -4.19 8.75
C ALA A 255 -0.07 -4.36 10.17
N LYS A 256 0.56 -5.50 10.42
CA LYS A 256 1.41 -5.77 11.58
C LYS A 256 2.82 -6.07 11.10
N LEU A 257 3.82 -5.36 11.61
CA LEU A 257 5.23 -5.59 11.27
C LEU A 257 5.93 -6.27 12.43
N LYS A 258 6.55 -7.42 12.15
CA LYS A 258 7.26 -8.24 13.13
C LYS A 258 8.70 -8.50 12.71
N ALA A 259 9.58 -8.67 13.69
CA ALA A 259 10.95 -9.10 13.46
C ALA A 259 10.99 -10.62 13.18
N LEU A 260 11.75 -11.04 12.16
CA LEU A 260 11.98 -12.43 11.80
C LEU A 260 13.13 -13.06 12.58
N ARG A 261 14.06 -12.21 13.04
CA ARG A 261 15.21 -12.56 13.87
C ARG A 261 15.51 -11.42 14.84
N ASP A 262 16.49 -11.60 15.71
CA ASP A 262 17.01 -10.48 16.50
C ASP A 262 17.58 -9.39 15.56
N ILE A 263 17.26 -8.14 15.86
CA ILE A 263 17.68 -6.94 15.11
C ILE A 263 18.40 -6.02 16.09
N GLU A 264 19.64 -5.64 15.76
CA GLU A 264 20.45 -4.79 16.63
C GLU A 264 20.12 -3.30 16.48
N ALA A 265 20.44 -2.51 17.50
CA ALA A 265 20.24 -1.06 17.44
C ALA A 265 21.05 -0.46 16.28
N GLY A 266 20.41 0.38 15.46
CA GLY A 266 20.99 0.99 14.28
C GLY A 266 20.94 0.12 13.01
N GLU A 267 20.52 -1.15 13.10
CA GLU A 267 20.33 -2.01 11.94
C GLU A 267 19.12 -1.55 11.11
N GLU A 268 19.22 -1.64 9.78
CA GLU A 268 18.11 -1.35 8.88
C GLU A 268 17.10 -2.50 8.88
N LEU A 269 15.83 -2.18 9.09
CA LEU A 269 14.74 -3.12 8.94
C LEU A 269 14.33 -3.20 7.48
N ARG A 270 14.34 -4.42 6.95
CA ARG A 270 14.03 -4.71 5.55
C ARG A 270 12.97 -5.79 5.45
N ILE A 271 12.15 -5.70 4.40
CA ILE A 271 11.09 -6.65 4.07
C ILE A 271 11.34 -7.25 2.69
N CYS A 272 10.75 -8.40 2.38
CA CYS A 272 10.77 -8.93 1.02
C CYS A 272 9.63 -8.33 0.20
N TYR A 273 9.90 -7.88 -1.03
CA TYR A 273 8.89 -7.29 -1.93
C TYR A 273 8.27 -8.31 -2.88
N ILE A 274 8.93 -9.44 -3.03
CA ILE A 274 8.67 -10.45 -4.05
C ILE A 274 8.63 -11.85 -3.40
N ASP A 275 8.33 -12.87 -4.18
CA ASP A 275 8.56 -14.24 -3.76
C ASP A 275 10.07 -14.54 -3.76
N ALA A 276 10.64 -14.75 -2.57
CA ALA A 276 12.07 -14.99 -2.40
C ALA A 276 12.49 -16.44 -2.74
N SER A 277 11.54 -17.33 -3.03
CA SER A 277 11.79 -18.71 -3.48
C SER A 277 12.14 -18.80 -4.97
N MET A 278 11.91 -17.73 -5.73
CA MET A 278 12.27 -17.63 -7.14
C MET A 278 13.80 -17.66 -7.32
N ASP A 279 14.25 -18.12 -8.48
CA ASP A 279 15.66 -18.10 -8.84
C ASP A 279 16.23 -16.67 -8.94
N HIS A 280 17.55 -16.57 -8.85
CA HIS A 280 18.28 -15.31 -8.86
C HIS A 280 17.87 -14.35 -9.98
N ASP A 281 17.79 -14.84 -11.22
CA ASP A 281 17.55 -14.01 -12.40
C ASP A 281 16.11 -13.51 -12.44
N ALA A 282 15.16 -14.36 -12.05
CA ALA A 282 13.76 -13.99 -11.90
C ALA A 282 13.57 -12.90 -10.83
N ARG A 283 14.23 -13.03 -9.66
CA ARG A 283 14.20 -12.00 -8.60
C ARG A 283 14.78 -10.68 -9.12
N HIS A 284 15.93 -10.70 -9.79
CA HIS A 284 16.54 -9.51 -10.36
C HIS A 284 15.66 -8.82 -11.39
N THR A 285 15.05 -9.59 -12.29
CA THR A 285 14.17 -9.08 -13.34
C THR A 285 12.96 -8.38 -12.73
N ILE A 286 12.26 -9.02 -11.78
CA ILE A 286 11.07 -8.44 -11.13
C ILE A 286 11.42 -7.18 -10.34
N LEU A 287 12.54 -7.16 -9.62
CA LEU A 287 12.94 -5.98 -8.85
C LEU A 287 13.35 -4.82 -9.77
N PHE A 288 14.03 -5.12 -10.87
CA PHE A 288 14.43 -4.09 -11.82
C PHE A 288 13.23 -3.53 -12.60
N GLU A 289 12.41 -4.39 -13.20
CA GLU A 289 11.25 -3.97 -13.99
C GLU A 289 10.13 -3.39 -13.12
N GLY A 290 9.93 -3.95 -11.93
CA GLY A 290 8.87 -3.56 -11.01
C GLY A 290 9.21 -2.34 -10.16
N PHE A 291 10.45 -2.26 -9.64
CA PHE A 291 10.86 -1.26 -8.65
C PHE A 291 12.04 -0.39 -9.09
N GLY A 292 12.70 -0.69 -10.22
CA GLY A 292 13.74 0.14 -10.79
C GLY A 292 15.11 0.02 -10.11
N PHE A 293 15.39 -1.08 -9.40
CA PHE A 293 16.69 -1.28 -8.75
C PHE A 293 17.21 -2.72 -8.89
N HIS A 294 18.52 -2.88 -8.72
CA HIS A 294 19.18 -4.18 -8.62
C HIS A 294 19.47 -4.50 -7.16
N CYS A 295 18.99 -5.64 -6.67
CA CYS A 295 19.26 -6.07 -5.30
C CYS A 295 20.74 -6.40 -5.12
N LYS A 296 21.28 -6.04 -3.96
CA LYS A 296 22.68 -6.33 -3.56
C LYS A 296 22.73 -7.01 -2.20
N CYS A 297 21.66 -7.71 -1.81
CA CYS A 297 21.64 -8.51 -0.59
C CYS A 297 22.62 -9.69 -0.69
N ALA A 298 22.89 -10.34 0.44
CA ALA A 298 23.83 -11.47 0.49
C ALA A 298 23.47 -12.57 -0.51
N ARG A 299 22.20 -12.95 -0.62
CA ARG A 299 21.72 -13.99 -1.56
C ARG A 299 21.97 -13.62 -3.03
N CYS A 300 21.63 -12.39 -3.42
CA CYS A 300 21.91 -11.89 -4.76
C CYS A 300 23.40 -11.78 -5.06
N MET A 301 24.22 -11.37 -4.09
CA MET A 301 25.67 -11.29 -4.26
C MET A 301 26.34 -12.67 -4.37
N SER A 302 25.71 -13.72 -3.85
CA SER A 302 26.18 -15.11 -3.97
C SER A 302 25.56 -15.88 -5.15
N ASN A 303 24.71 -15.24 -5.97
CA ASN A 303 23.94 -15.88 -7.04
C ASN A 303 23.09 -17.09 -6.57
N ASP A 304 22.60 -17.04 -5.33
CA ASP A 304 21.59 -17.96 -4.78
C ASP A 304 20.20 -17.35 -5.01
#